data_AF-D9PG61-F1
#
_entry.id   AF-D9PG61-F1
#
_cell.length_a   1.000
_cell.length_b   1.000
_cell.length_c   1.000
_cell.angle_alpha   90.00
_cell.angle_beta   90.00
_cell.angle_gamma   90.00
#
_symmetry.space_group_name_H-M   'P 1'
#
loop_
_entity.id
_entity.type
_entity.pdbx_description
1 polymer ?
#
loop_
_entity_poly.entity_id
_entity_poly.type
_entity_poly.pdbx_seq_one_letter_code
_entity_poly.pdbx_strand_id
1 'polypeptide(L)'
;MRAQAKTVNFATLYGQGPFSLARQLGISRDEAKRFIETYFQRFAGVRRYLDEQVTKAREMGYVETLLGRRRFVPELQSKNFGIRQFGERVAQNTPIQGTAADLMKKA
;
A
#
# COMPACT_ATOMS: atom_id res chain seq x y z
N MET A 1 15.64 14.83 -10.54
CA MET A 1 14.28 15.23 -10.09
C MET A 1 13.15 14.30 -10.54
N ARG A 2 12.92 14.02 -11.84
CA ARG A 2 11.78 13.15 -12.29
C ARG A 2 11.83 11.72 -11.73
N ALA A 3 13.01 11.11 -11.64
CA ALA A 3 13.18 9.77 -11.07
C ALA A 3 12.89 9.72 -9.57
N GLN A 4 13.35 10.71 -8.81
CA GLN A 4 13.07 10.83 -7.36
C GLN A 4 11.58 11.04 -7.10
N ALA A 5 10.90 11.90 -7.86
CA ALA A 5 9.46 12.12 -7.74
C ALA A 5 8.64 10.86 -8.08
N LYS A 6 9.08 10.07 -9.08
CA LYS A 6 8.46 8.79 -9.43
C LYS A 6 8.62 7.76 -8.31
N THR A 7 9.85 7.58 -7.83
CA THR A 7 10.18 6.71 -6.68
C THR A 7 9.37 7.06 -5.44
N VAL A 8 9.22 8.36 -5.17
CA VAL A 8 8.44 8.89 -4.06
C VAL A 8 6.97 8.52 -4.14
N ASN A 9 6.31 8.78 -5.28
CA ASN A 9 4.90 8.46 -5.47
C ASN A 9 4.66 6.96 -5.29
N PHE A 10 5.53 6.10 -5.85
CA PHE A 10 5.37 4.66 -5.73
C PHE A 10 5.70 4.12 -4.33
N ALA A 11 6.71 4.65 -3.64
CA ALA A 11 7.07 4.19 -2.31
C ALA A 11 5.99 4.51 -1.25
N THR A 12 5.31 5.66 -1.37
CA THR A 12 4.18 6.01 -0.49
C THR A 12 2.90 5.27 -0.84
N LEU A 13 2.59 5.10 -2.15
CA LEU A 13 1.42 4.32 -2.58
C LEU A 13 1.50 2.83 -2.22
N TYR A 14 2.70 2.25 -2.13
CA TYR A 14 2.88 0.81 -1.87
C TYR A 14 3.20 0.46 -0.41
N GLY A 15 3.04 1.40 0.52
CA GLY A 15 3.21 1.14 1.95
C GLY A 15 4.66 0.86 2.38
N GLN A 16 5.65 1.42 1.67
CA GLN A 16 7.04 1.34 2.13
C GLN A 16 7.25 2.21 3.37
N GLY A 17 7.96 1.68 4.36
CA GLY A 17 8.30 2.42 5.57
C GLY A 17 9.37 3.49 5.32
N PRO A 18 9.54 4.45 6.26
CA PRO A 18 10.53 5.53 6.16
C PRO A 18 11.96 5.05 5.90
N PHE A 19 12.34 3.87 6.42
CA PHE A 19 13.65 3.29 6.22
C PHE A 19 13.93 2.92 4.76
N SER A 20 13.00 2.20 4.11
CA SER A 20 13.11 1.80 2.71
C SER A 20 13.12 3.02 1.79
N LEU A 21 12.25 3.99 2.09
CA LEU A 21 12.17 5.25 1.35
C LEU A 21 13.48 6.05 1.45
N ALA A 22 14.04 6.20 2.65
CA ALA A 22 15.30 6.89 2.88
C ALA A 22 16.44 6.29 2.06
N ARG A 23 16.58 4.95 2.08
CA ARG A 23 17.60 4.24 1.31
C ARG A 23 17.43 4.42 -0.20
N GLN A 24 16.20 4.38 -0.69
CA GLN A 24 15.93 4.50 -2.14
C GLN A 24 16.15 5.94 -2.65
N LEU A 25 15.97 6.93 -1.78
CA LEU A 25 16.13 8.35 -2.13
C LEU A 25 17.50 8.92 -1.77
N GLY A 26 18.30 8.22 -0.96
CA GLY A 26 19.57 8.75 -0.46
C GLY A 26 19.37 9.94 0.49
N ILE A 27 18.28 9.95 1.26
CA ILE A 27 17.95 11.00 2.23
C ILE A 27 17.96 10.44 3.66
N SER A 28 17.92 11.31 4.66
CA SER A 28 17.81 10.87 6.05
C SER A 28 16.46 10.19 6.33
N ARG A 29 16.42 9.32 7.34
CA ARG A 29 15.19 8.67 7.79
C ARG A 29 14.14 9.68 8.24
N ASP A 30 14.56 10.78 8.86
CA ASP A 30 13.65 11.81 9.36
C ASP A 30 13.06 12.64 8.22
N GLU A 31 13.83 12.92 7.16
CA GLU A 31 13.29 13.52 5.94
C GLU A 31 12.29 12.59 5.26
N ALA A 32 12.61 11.30 5.14
CA ALA A 32 11.68 10.30 4.59
C ALA A 32 10.38 10.21 5.41
N LYS A 33 10.47 10.26 6.75
CA LYS A 33 9.31 10.27 7.64
C LYS A 33 8.44 11.51 7.43
N ARG A 34 9.04 12.71 7.49
CA ARG A 34 8.33 13.98 7.22
C ARG A 34 7.68 13.98 5.85
N PHE A 35 8.36 13.39 4.87
CA PHE A 35 7.84 13.27 3.52
C PHE A 35 6.56 12.42 3.49
N ILE A 36 6.58 11.23 4.09
CA ILE A 36 5.41 10.33 4.18
C ILE A 36 4.25 11.02 4.92
N GLU A 37 4.52 11.71 6.02
CA GLU A 37 3.52 12.45 6.78
C GLU A 37 2.88 13.56 5.94
N THR A 38 3.69 14.39 5.29
CA THR A 38 3.21 15.47 4.40
C THR A 38 2.38 14.91 3.24
N TYR A 39 2.79 13.79 2.66
CA TYR A 39 2.04 13.11 1.60
C TYR A 39 0.64 12.72 2.08
N PHE A 40 0.52 12.03 3.22
CA PHE A 40 -0.78 11.61 3.73
C PHE A 40 -1.63 12.75 4.29
N GLN A 41 -1.02 13.84 4.77
CA GLN A 41 -1.75 15.07 5.09
C GLN A 41 -2.42 15.66 3.85
N ARG A 42 -1.68 15.74 2.73
CA ARG A 42 -2.21 16.26 1.47
C ARG A 42 -3.22 15.32 0.80
N PHE A 43 -2.99 14.02 0.92
CA PHE A 43 -3.79 12.97 0.29
C PHE A 43 -4.48 12.07 1.33
N ALA A 44 -5.21 12.68 2.26
CA ALA A 44 -5.89 11.97 3.35
C ALA A 44 -6.87 10.88 2.84
N GLY A 45 -7.49 11.09 1.67
CA GLY A 45 -8.34 10.10 1.02
C GLY A 45 -7.61 8.80 0.64
N VAL A 46 -6.31 8.89 0.29
CA VAL A 46 -5.48 7.70 0.00
C VAL A 46 -5.28 6.89 1.27
N ARG A 47 -4.91 7.55 2.39
CA ARG A 47 -4.73 6.86 3.67
C ARG A 47 -6.01 6.16 4.10
N ARG A 48 -7.14 6.88 4.05
CA ARG A 48 -8.45 6.35 4.40
C ARG A 48 -8.80 5.11 3.56
N TYR A 49 -8.61 5.19 2.24
CA TYR A 49 -8.84 4.04 1.36
C TYR A 49 -7.99 2.82 1.73
N LEU A 50 -6.69 3.01 1.96
CA LEU A 50 -5.78 1.91 2.34
C LEU A 50 -6.18 1.26 3.66
N ASP A 51 -6.63 2.05 4.63
CA ASP A 51 -7.09 1.56 5.93
C ASP A 51 -8.41 0.80 5.82
N GLU A 52 -9.36 1.33 5.05
CA GLU A 52 -10.62 0.66 4.75
C GLU A 52 -10.40 -0.70 4.07
N GLN A 53 -9.44 -0.82 3.16
CA GLN A 53 -9.12 -2.12 2.54
C GLN A 53 -8.63 -3.14 3.57
N VAL A 54 -7.80 -2.74 4.54
CA VAL A 54 -7.34 -3.65 5.60
C VAL A 54 -8.49 -4.03 6.52
N THR A 55 -9.33 -3.08 6.93
CA THR A 55 -10.50 -3.34 7.78
C THR A 55 -11.47 -4.31 7.10
N LYS A 56 -11.84 -4.04 5.84
CA LYS A 56 -12.68 -4.93 5.05
C LYS A 56 -12.07 -6.32 4.90
N ALA A 57 -10.76 -6.41 4.65
CA ALA A 57 -10.07 -7.68 4.55
C ALA A 57 -10.07 -8.48 5.86
N ARG A 58 -10.01 -7.81 7.01
CA ARG A 58 -10.10 -8.45 8.33
C ARG A 58 -11.50 -9.00 8.60
N GLU A 59 -12.53 -8.28 8.18
CA GLU A 59 -13.94 -8.67 8.34
C GLU A 59 -14.36 -9.77 7.36
N MET A 60 -14.00 -9.62 6.09
CA MET A 60 -14.45 -10.48 4.99
C MET A 60 -13.50 -11.65 4.68
N GLY A 61 -12.24 -11.56 5.12
CA GLY A 61 -11.19 -12.54 4.82
C GLY A 61 -10.55 -12.41 3.43
N TYR A 62 -10.96 -11.43 2.62
CA TYR A 62 -10.41 -11.19 1.29
C TYR A 62 -10.48 -9.71 0.89
N VAL A 63 -9.75 -9.37 -0.17
CA VAL A 63 -9.85 -8.11 -0.91
C VAL A 63 -10.21 -8.37 -2.36
N GLU A 64 -10.72 -7.37 -3.07
CA GLU A 64 -11.14 -7.51 -4.47
C GLU A 64 -10.67 -6.35 -5.36
N THR A 65 -10.49 -6.64 -6.64
CA THR A 65 -10.24 -5.61 -7.67
C THR A 65 -11.55 -4.92 -8.06
N LEU A 66 -11.49 -3.80 -8.78
CA LEU A 66 -12.69 -3.11 -9.27
C LEU A 66 -13.56 -3.98 -10.18
N LEU A 67 -12.98 -5.02 -10.79
CA LEU A 67 -13.72 -5.96 -11.64
C LEU A 67 -14.19 -7.21 -10.89
N GLY A 68 -14.10 -7.22 -9.55
CA GLY A 68 -14.63 -8.28 -8.70
C GLY A 68 -13.71 -9.49 -8.51
N ARG A 69 -12.46 -9.44 -8.98
CA ARG A 69 -11.51 -10.54 -8.77
C ARG A 69 -11.01 -10.52 -7.32
N ARG A 70 -11.21 -11.61 -6.59
CA ARG A 70 -10.89 -11.72 -5.17
C ARG A 70 -9.50 -12.31 -4.91
N ARG A 71 -8.86 -11.84 -3.84
CA ARG A 71 -7.69 -12.45 -3.22
C ARG A 71 -7.96 -12.62 -1.73
N PHE A 72 -7.94 -13.86 -1.26
CA PHE A 72 -8.02 -14.17 0.17
C PHE A 72 -6.74 -13.74 0.89
N VAL A 73 -6.90 -13.24 2.11
CA VAL A 73 -5.79 -12.72 2.94
C VAL A 73 -5.83 -13.37 4.33
N PRO A 74 -5.61 -14.70 4.43
CA PRO A 74 -5.61 -15.41 5.72
C PRO A 74 -4.51 -14.91 6.67
N GLU A 75 -3.46 -14.27 6.14
CA GLU A 75 -2.35 -13.73 6.91
C GLU A 75 -2.79 -12.70 7.96
N LEU A 76 -3.90 -12.00 7.72
CA LEU A 76 -4.46 -11.03 8.66
C LEU A 76 -4.94 -11.65 9.98
N GLN A 77 -5.28 -12.94 9.96
CA GLN A 77 -5.72 -13.69 11.15
C GLN A 77 -4.54 -14.33 11.89
N SER A 78 -3.31 -14.20 11.38
CA SER A 78 -2.14 -14.79 12.01
C SER A 78 -1.81 -14.12 13.35
N LYS A 79 -1.51 -14.94 14.36
CA LYS A 79 -0.95 -14.46 15.64
C LYS A 79 0.45 -13.87 15.45
N ASN A 80 1.21 -14.34 14.46
CA ASN A 80 2.53 -13.82 14.15
C ASN A 80 2.44 -12.40 13.56
N PHE A 81 3.07 -11.44 14.24
CA PHE A 81 3.05 -10.03 13.83
C PHE A 81 3.63 -9.79 12.43
N GLY A 82 4.72 -10.46 12.06
CA GLY A 82 5.35 -10.31 10.75
C GLY A 82 4.47 -10.81 9.62
N ILE A 83 3.79 -11.95 9.83
CA ILE A 83 2.81 -12.50 8.87
C ILE A 83 1.62 -11.54 8.73
N ARG A 84 1.09 -11.05 9.85
CA ARG A 84 -0.02 -10.10 9.84
C ARG A 84 0.32 -8.79 9.12
N GLN A 85 1.51 -8.24 9.37
CA GLN A 85 2.00 -7.05 8.67
C GLN A 85 2.15 -7.28 7.16
N PHE A 86 2.57 -8.49 6.76
CA PHE A 86 2.56 -8.86 5.34
C PHE A 86 1.13 -8.92 4.78
N GLY A 87 0.18 -9.49 5.51
CA GLY A 87 -1.24 -9.49 5.16
C GLY A 87 -1.82 -8.08 4.96
N GLU A 88 -1.43 -7.12 5.80
CA GLU A 88 -1.86 -5.72 5.64
C GLU A 88 -1.34 -5.11 4.34
N ARG A 89 -0.06 -5.32 4.01
CA ARG A 89 0.52 -4.88 2.73
C ARG A 89 -0.17 -5.54 1.54
N VAL A 90 -0.52 -6.82 1.68
CA VAL A 90 -1.27 -7.57 0.66
C VAL A 90 -2.65 -6.97 0.43
N ALA A 91 -3.39 -6.70 1.50
CA ALA A 91 -4.73 -6.14 1.44
C ALA A 91 -4.74 -4.73 0.82
N GLN A 92 -3.72 -3.92 1.12
CA GLN A 92 -3.55 -2.58 0.54
C GLN A 92 -3.19 -2.61 -0.95
N ASN A 93 -2.23 -3.44 -1.33
CA ASN A 93 -1.66 -3.41 -2.68
C ASN A 93 -2.50 -4.16 -3.72
N THR A 94 -3.17 -5.25 -3.32
CA THR A 94 -3.87 -6.12 -4.28
C THR A 94 -5.00 -5.42 -5.04
N PRO A 95 -5.90 -4.65 -4.41
CA PRO A 95 -6.94 -3.94 -5.14
C PRO A 95 -6.39 -3.00 -6.21
N ILE A 96 -5.31 -2.27 -5.89
CA ILE A 96 -4.69 -1.29 -6.79
C ILE A 96 -3.99 -1.98 -7.96
N GLN A 97 -3.04 -2.88 -7.66
CA GLN A 97 -2.24 -3.55 -8.69
C GLN A 97 -3.08 -4.53 -9.51
N GLY A 98 -4.01 -5.23 -8.85
CA GLY A 98 -4.91 -6.17 -9.51
C GLY A 98 -5.86 -5.47 -10.46
N THR A 99 -6.45 -4.34 -10.05
CA THR A 99 -7.29 -3.52 -10.92
C THR A 99 -6.51 -3.01 -12.13
N ALA A 100 -5.29 -2.51 -11.93
CA ALA A 100 -4.45 -2.06 -13.02
C ALA A 100 -4.17 -3.19 -14.04
N ALA A 101 -3.82 -4.38 -13.55
CA ALA A 101 -3.62 -5.55 -14.40
C ALA A 101 -4.90 -5.99 -15.13
N ASP A 102 -6.05 -5.91 -14.47
CA ASP A 102 -7.34 -6.26 -15.06
C ASP A 102 -7.72 -5.28 -16.18
N LEU A 103 -7.48 -3.97 -15.99
CA LEU A 103 -7.68 -2.95 -17.03
C LEU A 103 -6.74 -3.16 -18.22
N MET A 104 -5.46 -3.45 -17.98
CA MET A 104 -4.49 -3.73 -19.04
C MET A 104 -4.85 -4.95 -19.88
N LYS A 105 -5.47 -5.98 -19.29
CA LYS A 105 -5.91 -7.18 -20.03
C LYS A 105 -7.17 -6.95 -20.87
N LYS A 106 -7.93 -5.90 -20.58
CA LYS A 106 -9.16 -5.54 -21.31
C LYS A 106 -8.91 -4.54 -22.46
N ALA A 107 -7.81 -3.80 -22.40
CA ALA A 107 -7.36 -2.91 -23.46
C ALA A 107 -6.71 -3.71 -24.60
#